data_AF-A0A497AZU9-F1
#
_entry.id   AF-A0A497AZU9-F1
#
_cell.length_a   1.000
_cell.length_b   1.000
_cell.length_c   1.000
_cell.angle_alpha   90.00
_cell.angle_beta   90.00
_cell.angle_gamma   90.00
#
_symmetry.space_group_name_H-M   'P 1'
#
loop_
_entity.id
_entity.type
_entity.pdbx_description
1 polymer ?
#
loop_
_entity_poly.entity_id
_entity_poly.type
_entity_poly.pdbx_seq_one_letter_code
_entity_poly.pdbx_strand_id
1 'polypeptide(L)'
;MDNMFTCKCCNKDFNKMSTRFHYVNDDPICHDCFTENYFSCGHCYKTKNNVEMSMQELNANHTPYCKDCVLNSIKACEHCGEEINILVDPCRSGNNGQYFHIHCRDLYGYCDDCGHWGLKEDLWQSPVSHRQYCSVCQEEGRDEIYLRNCSDFCSERLDLSNNTFKHLRDKRCFGIELECNDENLPYDKVRAETKFGSVHDGSLDCGSEFVSPILQGDKGYNQVKAICDVLKHANVGGCTGYHVHLDARKIDYLVAKKIWALYTVFEDVLFSILPQSRQENSYCRSSILDVSSSYFQAINSYEELEEYWYEHHDCDEDWNDHYNSSRYSGCNLHSYFNQRTIEIRYHSGTTNFEKIMNWVKINQAIFRYAEAHTLQEILDLRNFGNCKTNYGIIRRLFKEVVKSETLWKYYKTRFNKFSSENIQYGRCMKKSMYFTGQIDSVAVNGDATYYSVGG
;
A
#
# COMPACT_ATOMS: atom_id res chain seq x y z
N MET A 1 -3.57 16.73 -54.90
CA MET A 1 -2.39 15.91 -55.27
C MET A 1 -1.39 15.79 -54.12
N ASP A 2 -1.76 16.12 -52.87
CA ASP A 2 -0.77 16.43 -51.81
C ASP A 2 -0.60 15.33 -50.74
N ASN A 3 -1.07 14.11 -50.99
CA ASN A 3 -0.98 12.99 -50.03
C ASN A 3 0.09 11.96 -50.38
N MET A 4 1.00 12.29 -51.30
CA MET A 4 2.10 11.40 -51.71
C MET A 4 3.44 11.92 -51.24
N PHE A 5 4.25 11.02 -50.67
CA PHE A 5 5.66 11.26 -50.38
C PHE A 5 6.53 10.31 -51.20
N THR A 6 7.71 10.78 -51.60
CA THR A 6 8.75 9.95 -52.21
C THR A 6 9.70 9.51 -51.12
N CYS A 7 9.89 8.20 -50.96
CA CYS A 7 10.84 7.66 -49.98
C CYS A 7 12.26 8.07 -50.36
N LYS A 8 12.96 8.77 -49.46
CA LYS A 8 14.34 9.19 -49.69
C LYS A 8 15.31 8.03 -49.94
N CYS A 9 15.02 6.84 -49.38
CA CYS A 9 15.89 5.67 -49.45
C CYS A 9 15.75 4.88 -50.77
N CYS A 10 14.51 4.64 -51.23
CA CYS A 10 14.26 3.80 -52.41
C CYS A 10 13.66 4.55 -53.61
N ASN A 11 13.42 5.85 -53.48
CA ASN A 11 12.79 6.72 -54.48
C ASN A 11 11.41 6.25 -54.97
N LYS A 12 10.71 5.42 -54.19
CA LYS A 12 9.33 5.00 -54.48
C LYS A 12 8.33 5.93 -53.80
N ASP A 13 7.25 6.23 -54.49
CA ASP A 13 6.16 7.04 -53.96
C ASP A 13 5.21 6.21 -53.09
N PHE A 14 4.74 6.78 -51.98
CA PHE A 14 3.80 6.14 -51.07
C PHE A 14 2.76 7.13 -50.54
N ASN A 15 1.60 6.62 -50.13
CA ASN A 15 0.46 7.43 -49.70
C ASN A 15 0.44 7.63 -48.18
N LYS A 16 0.47 8.89 -47.74
CA LYS A 16 0.50 9.30 -46.33
C LYS A 16 -0.68 8.78 -45.50
N MET A 17 -1.84 8.50 -46.11
CA MET A 17 -3.05 8.08 -45.39
C MET A 17 -3.22 6.57 -45.24
N SER A 18 -2.54 5.77 -46.08
CA SER A 18 -2.75 4.31 -46.12
C SER A 18 -1.49 3.50 -45.87
N THR A 19 -0.33 4.15 -45.75
CA THR A 19 0.95 3.46 -45.49
C THR A 19 1.64 4.05 -44.26
N ARG A 20 2.13 3.15 -43.39
CA ARG A 20 3.01 3.55 -42.29
C ARG A 20 4.32 4.10 -42.90
N PHE A 21 4.83 5.19 -42.34
CA PHE A 21 6.08 5.81 -42.78
C PHE A 21 6.73 6.54 -41.61
N HIS A 22 7.99 6.93 -41.77
CA HIS A 22 8.81 7.52 -40.73
C HIS A 22 9.56 8.76 -41.24
N TYR A 23 9.96 9.65 -40.34
CA TYR A 23 10.85 10.76 -40.65
C TYR A 23 12.23 10.51 -40.08
N VAL A 24 13.26 10.71 -40.90
CA VAL A 24 14.66 10.64 -40.49
C VAL A 24 15.35 11.90 -41.00
N ASN A 25 15.79 12.78 -40.08
CA ASN A 25 16.36 14.09 -40.42
C ASN A 25 15.45 14.89 -41.40
N ASP A 26 14.15 14.95 -41.09
CA ASP A 26 13.09 15.61 -41.89
C ASP A 26 12.79 14.99 -43.27
N ASP A 27 13.53 13.96 -43.69
CA ASP A 27 13.25 13.21 -44.92
C ASP A 27 12.22 12.08 -44.66
N PRO A 28 11.17 11.93 -45.51
CA PRO A 28 10.20 10.85 -45.40
C PRO A 28 10.78 9.52 -45.90
N ILE A 29 10.69 8.48 -45.07
CA ILE A 29 11.14 7.11 -45.35
C ILE A 29 9.93 6.16 -45.25
N CYS A 30 9.73 5.31 -46.26
CA CYS A 30 8.68 4.28 -46.20
C CYS A 30 8.98 3.24 -45.11
N HIS A 31 7.96 2.55 -44.62
CA HIS A 31 8.13 1.57 -43.52
C HIS A 31 9.20 0.52 -43.81
N ASP A 32 9.21 -0.07 -45.00
CA ASP A 32 10.15 -1.14 -45.36
C ASP A 32 11.60 -0.65 -45.36
N CYS A 33 11.87 0.51 -45.96
CA CYS A 33 13.22 1.09 -45.94
C CYS A 33 13.64 1.52 -44.53
N PHE A 34 12.68 1.92 -43.68
CA PHE A 34 12.96 2.20 -42.29
C PHE A 34 13.39 0.93 -41.56
N THR A 35 12.61 -0.15 -41.62
CA THR A 35 12.95 -1.40 -40.92
C THR A 35 14.23 -2.05 -41.44
N GLU A 36 14.55 -1.89 -42.73
CA GLU A 36 15.80 -2.38 -43.32
C GLU A 36 17.04 -1.60 -42.85
N ASN A 37 16.95 -0.29 -42.65
CA ASN A 37 18.13 0.58 -42.49
C ASN A 37 18.21 1.32 -41.14
N TYR A 38 17.11 1.41 -40.40
CA TYR A 38 16.98 2.23 -39.20
C TYR A 38 16.21 1.54 -38.10
N PHE A 39 16.43 2.01 -36.88
CA PHE A 39 15.65 1.64 -35.71
C PHE A 39 15.54 2.83 -34.74
N SER A 40 14.59 2.75 -33.82
CA SER A 40 14.48 3.70 -32.71
C SER A 40 15.14 3.13 -31.48
N CYS A 41 16.14 3.81 -30.92
CA CYS A 41 16.84 3.34 -29.72
C CYS A 41 15.92 3.37 -28.50
N GLY A 42 15.83 2.26 -27.76
CA GLY A 42 14.99 2.12 -26.58
C GLY A 42 15.39 2.99 -25.37
N HIS A 43 16.56 3.65 -25.39
CA HIS A 43 17.04 4.51 -24.30
C HIS A 43 17.00 6.01 -24.64
N CYS A 44 17.66 6.43 -25.72
CA CYS A 44 17.69 7.85 -26.11
C CYS A 44 16.52 8.25 -27.01
N TYR A 45 15.68 7.30 -27.45
CA TYR A 45 14.52 7.50 -28.33
C TYR A 45 14.85 8.13 -29.70
N LYS A 46 16.13 8.23 -30.05
CA LYS A 46 16.58 8.74 -31.34
C LYS A 46 16.52 7.63 -32.39
N THR A 47 16.13 8.01 -33.61
CA THR A 47 16.31 7.16 -34.78
C THR A 47 17.80 7.03 -35.10
N LYS A 48 18.26 5.79 -35.24
CA LYS A 48 19.66 5.43 -35.50
C LYS A 48 19.74 4.51 -36.70
N ASN A 49 20.89 4.48 -37.37
CA ASN A 49 21.11 3.52 -38.44
C ASN A 49 21.30 2.11 -37.83
N ASN A 50 20.83 1.07 -38.50
CA ASN A 50 20.96 -0.32 -38.02
C ASN A 50 22.42 -0.75 -37.76
N VAL A 51 23.43 -0.10 -38.36
CA VAL A 51 24.85 -0.36 -38.03
C VAL A 51 25.24 0.12 -36.63
N GLU A 52 24.51 1.07 -36.06
CA GLU A 52 24.69 1.59 -34.70
C GLU A 52 23.90 0.77 -33.66
N MET A 53 23.15 -0.25 -34.09
CA MET A 53 22.37 -1.11 -33.22
C MET A 53 23.28 -2.02 -32.39
N SER A 54 22.96 -2.16 -31.10
CA SER A 54 23.45 -3.26 -30.27
C SER A 54 22.54 -4.45 -30.50
N MET A 55 23.05 -5.50 -31.17
CA MET A 55 22.25 -6.70 -31.48
C MET A 55 22.02 -7.61 -30.26
N GLN A 56 22.73 -7.37 -29.16
CA GLN A 56 22.69 -8.22 -27.97
C GLN A 56 21.84 -7.63 -26.84
N GLU A 57 21.45 -6.36 -26.95
CA GLU A 57 20.83 -5.62 -25.84
C GLU A 57 19.47 -5.05 -26.26
N LEU A 58 18.41 -5.67 -25.73
CA LEU A 58 17.01 -5.27 -25.90
C LEU A 58 16.43 -4.83 -24.56
N ASN A 59 15.52 -3.85 -24.60
CA ASN A 59 14.73 -3.49 -23.42
C ASN A 59 13.59 -4.50 -23.17
N ALA A 60 12.85 -4.32 -22.06
CA ALA A 60 11.71 -5.18 -21.69
C ALA A 60 10.60 -5.27 -22.77
N ASN A 61 10.53 -4.30 -23.69
CA ASN A 61 9.58 -4.27 -24.81
C ASN A 61 10.20 -4.78 -26.13
N HIS A 62 11.32 -5.52 -26.07
CA HIS A 62 12.05 -6.04 -27.22
C HIS A 62 12.55 -4.94 -28.20
N THR A 63 12.82 -3.73 -27.72
CA THR A 63 13.36 -2.64 -28.52
C THR A 63 14.89 -2.57 -28.34
N PRO A 64 15.68 -2.47 -29.43
CA PRO A 64 17.13 -2.45 -29.32
C PRO A 64 17.71 -1.11 -28.85
N TYR A 65 18.90 -1.16 -28.26
CA TYR A 65 19.69 0.02 -27.91
C TYR A 65 20.72 0.36 -28.99
N CYS A 66 21.15 1.63 -29.04
CA CYS A 66 22.29 2.01 -29.87
C CYS A 66 23.60 1.84 -29.09
N LYS A 67 24.70 1.55 -29.81
CA LYS A 67 26.04 1.32 -29.24
C LYS A 67 26.49 2.43 -28.29
N ASP A 68 26.23 3.69 -28.63
CA ASP A 68 26.58 4.82 -27.75
C ASP A 68 25.85 4.77 -26.40
N CYS A 69 24.57 4.38 -26.38
CA CYS A 69 23.80 4.31 -25.14
C CYS A 69 24.34 3.19 -24.25
N VAL A 70 24.64 2.04 -24.85
CA VAL A 70 25.26 0.87 -24.20
C VAL A 70 26.63 1.22 -23.60
N LEU A 71 27.48 1.92 -24.35
CA LEU A 71 28.80 2.30 -23.83
C LEU A 71 28.72 3.33 -22.70
N ASN A 72 27.78 4.28 -22.78
CA ASN A 72 27.60 5.31 -21.76
C ASN A 72 26.90 4.80 -20.49
N SER A 73 26.22 3.64 -20.56
CA SER A 73 25.56 3.00 -19.43
C SER A 73 26.48 2.11 -18.60
N ILE A 74 27.71 1.87 -19.04
CA ILE A 74 28.70 1.16 -18.24
C ILE A 74 29.09 2.05 -17.03
N LYS A 75 28.97 1.48 -15.84
CA LYS A 75 29.34 2.07 -14.54
C LYS A 75 30.15 1.04 -13.77
N ALA A 76 31.05 1.50 -12.89
CA ALA A 76 31.71 0.60 -11.95
C ALA A 76 30.78 0.33 -10.76
N CYS A 77 30.75 -0.92 -10.29
CA CYS A 77 30.13 -1.26 -9.03
C CYS A 77 30.93 -0.63 -7.89
N GLU A 78 30.26 0.11 -7.00
CA GLU A 78 30.92 0.77 -5.87
C GLU A 78 31.54 -0.21 -4.86
N HIS A 79 31.00 -1.43 -4.76
CA HIS A 79 31.50 -2.43 -3.83
C HIS A 79 32.65 -3.28 -4.41
N CYS A 80 32.41 -3.95 -5.54
CA CYS A 80 33.40 -4.88 -6.11
C CYS A 80 34.29 -4.27 -7.20
N GLY A 81 33.98 -3.08 -7.70
CA GLY A 81 34.73 -2.41 -8.76
C GLY A 81 34.48 -2.94 -10.18
N GLU A 82 33.77 -4.07 -10.33
CA GLU A 82 33.44 -4.67 -11.62
C GLU A 82 32.45 -3.80 -12.42
N GLU A 83 32.51 -3.92 -13.75
CA GLU A 83 31.64 -3.17 -14.66
C GLU A 83 30.18 -3.64 -14.60
N ILE A 84 29.25 -2.70 -14.63
CA ILE A 84 27.80 -2.88 -14.69
C ILE A 84 27.28 -2.08 -15.87
N ASN A 85 26.57 -2.72 -16.81
CA ASN A 85 25.78 -2.00 -17.80
C ASN A 85 24.37 -1.74 -17.26
N ILE A 86 24.10 -0.51 -16.78
CA ILE A 86 22.83 -0.18 -16.09
C ILE A 86 21.58 -0.23 -16.99
N LEU A 87 21.71 -0.46 -18.30
CA LEU A 87 20.58 -0.64 -19.21
C LEU A 87 20.11 -2.09 -19.34
N VAL A 88 21.00 -3.06 -19.09
CA VAL A 88 20.71 -4.49 -19.29
C VAL A 88 21.03 -5.36 -18.09
N ASP A 89 22.01 -4.95 -17.27
CA ASP A 89 22.37 -5.68 -16.08
C ASP A 89 21.48 -5.26 -14.91
N PRO A 90 20.98 -6.24 -14.14
CA PRO A 90 20.20 -5.96 -12.95
C PRO A 90 21.11 -5.32 -11.89
N CYS A 91 20.82 -4.08 -11.51
CA CYS A 91 21.62 -3.28 -10.59
C CYS A 91 20.75 -2.39 -9.69
N ARG A 92 21.33 -1.88 -8.60
CA ARG A 92 20.66 -0.95 -7.68
C ARG A 92 21.47 0.34 -7.57
N SER A 93 20.77 1.48 -7.49
CA SER A 93 21.39 2.78 -7.22
C SER A 93 21.51 3.04 -5.72
N GLY A 94 22.60 3.70 -5.31
CA GLY A 94 22.80 4.21 -3.97
C GLY A 94 22.38 5.68 -3.81
N ASN A 95 22.47 6.19 -2.58
CA ASN A 95 21.98 7.52 -2.20
C ASN A 95 22.73 8.69 -2.88
N ASN A 96 23.96 8.46 -3.37
CA ASN A 96 24.83 9.49 -3.95
C ASN A 96 25.19 9.23 -5.42
N GLY A 97 24.31 8.60 -6.19
CA GLY A 97 24.55 8.29 -7.61
C GLY A 97 25.54 7.13 -7.85
N GLN A 98 25.81 6.35 -6.80
CA GLN A 98 26.58 5.10 -6.86
C GLN A 98 25.74 3.99 -7.49
N TYR A 99 26.40 3.02 -8.14
CA TYR A 99 25.76 1.84 -8.70
C TYR A 99 26.34 0.57 -8.08
N PHE A 100 25.49 -0.42 -7.85
CA PHE A 100 25.85 -1.69 -7.24
C PHE A 100 25.27 -2.83 -8.04
N HIS A 101 26.01 -3.93 -8.19
CA HIS A 101 25.39 -5.22 -8.48
C HIS A 101 24.36 -5.53 -7.39
N ILE A 102 23.27 -6.22 -7.73
CA ILE A 102 22.22 -6.57 -6.75
C ILE A 102 22.83 -7.21 -5.49
N HIS A 103 23.56 -8.31 -5.68
CA HIS A 103 24.18 -9.04 -4.57
C HIS A 103 25.18 -8.20 -3.76
N CYS A 104 25.85 -7.23 -4.40
CA CYS A 104 26.76 -6.31 -3.72
C CYS A 104 26.01 -5.29 -2.86
N ARG A 105 24.86 -4.78 -3.34
CA ARG A 105 24.02 -3.85 -2.58
C ARG A 105 23.44 -4.53 -1.34
N ASP A 106 23.09 -5.81 -1.46
CA ASP A 106 22.45 -6.59 -0.40
C ASP A 106 23.37 -6.81 0.82
N LEU A 107 24.68 -6.62 0.65
CA LEU A 107 25.68 -6.64 1.72
C LEU A 107 25.66 -5.38 2.59
N TYR A 108 24.96 -4.32 2.17
CA TYR A 108 24.88 -3.05 2.90
C TYR A 108 23.53 -2.87 3.57
N GLY A 109 23.53 -2.12 4.67
CA GLY A 109 22.36 -1.72 5.44
C GLY A 109 22.48 -0.28 5.90
N TYR A 110 21.53 0.15 6.73
CA TYR A 110 21.54 1.47 7.34
C TYR A 110 21.40 1.33 8.85
N CYS A 111 22.11 2.18 9.59
CA CYS A 111 21.85 2.37 11.01
C CYS A 111 20.45 2.96 11.19
N ASP A 112 19.61 2.29 11.97
CA ASP A 112 18.21 2.68 12.20
C ASP A 112 18.05 4.01 12.95
N ASP A 113 19.14 4.50 13.54
CA ASP A 113 19.15 5.67 14.41
C ASP A 113 19.72 6.92 13.70
N CYS A 114 20.96 6.86 13.21
CA CYS A 114 21.57 7.99 12.51
C CYS A 114 21.40 7.95 10.97
N GLY A 115 20.83 6.88 10.42
CA GLY A 115 20.70 6.69 8.97
C GLY A 115 22.04 6.43 8.26
N HIS A 116 23.12 6.17 9.01
CA HIS A 116 24.42 5.87 8.42
C HIS A 116 24.35 4.62 7.54
N TRP A 117 24.78 4.74 6.29
CA TRP A 117 24.82 3.66 5.32
C TRP A 117 26.18 2.94 5.35
N GLY A 118 26.19 1.63 5.55
CA GLY A 118 27.43 0.84 5.72
C GLY A 118 27.24 -0.65 5.43
N LEU A 119 28.31 -1.44 5.52
CA LEU A 119 28.23 -2.89 5.38
C LEU A 119 27.45 -3.49 6.55
N LYS A 120 26.58 -4.47 6.28
CA LYS A 120 25.79 -5.16 7.31
C LYS A 120 26.66 -5.85 8.36
N GLU A 121 27.84 -6.34 7.98
CA GLU A 121 28.80 -6.93 8.93
C GLU A 121 29.38 -5.90 9.92
N ASP A 122 29.40 -4.61 9.55
CA ASP A 122 29.83 -3.50 10.41
C ASP A 122 28.67 -2.91 11.21
N LEU A 123 27.43 -3.33 10.92
CA LEU A 123 26.25 -2.93 11.67
C LEU A 123 26.01 -3.96 12.77
N TRP A 124 25.97 -3.48 14.00
CA TRP A 124 25.57 -4.29 15.13
C TRP A 124 24.07 -4.46 15.15
N GLN A 125 23.59 -5.70 15.09
CA GLN A 125 22.17 -6.00 15.25
C GLN A 125 21.84 -6.21 16.73
N SER A 126 20.88 -5.44 17.24
CA SER A 126 20.38 -5.64 18.59
C SER A 126 19.71 -7.00 18.71
N PRO A 127 20.12 -7.84 19.68
CA PRO A 127 19.47 -9.12 19.93
C PRO A 127 18.08 -8.95 20.56
N VAL A 128 17.69 -7.73 20.95
CA VAL A 128 16.43 -7.46 21.63
C VAL A 128 15.47 -6.65 20.78
N SER A 129 15.92 -5.51 20.23
CA SER A 129 15.07 -4.66 19.40
C SER A 129 15.05 -5.08 17.92
N HIS A 130 15.96 -5.98 17.53
CA HIS A 130 16.22 -6.37 16.13
C HIS A 130 16.63 -5.22 15.20
N ARG A 131 16.79 -4.00 15.73
CA ARG A 131 17.31 -2.83 15.03
C ARG A 131 18.81 -2.98 14.83
N GLN A 132 19.33 -2.38 13.76
CA GLN A 132 20.74 -2.41 13.41
C GLN A 132 21.36 -1.02 13.64
N TYR A 133 22.52 -0.99 14.28
CA TYR A 133 23.19 0.22 14.69
C TYR A 133 24.62 0.24 14.15
N CYS A 134 25.11 1.42 13.76
CA CYS A 134 26.55 1.57 13.55
C CYS A 134 27.29 1.52 14.90
N SER A 135 28.58 1.19 14.86
CA SER A 135 29.44 1.10 16.05
C SER A 135 29.33 2.31 16.98
N VAL A 136 29.26 3.51 16.41
CA VAL A 136 29.10 4.77 17.18
C VAL A 136 27.77 4.80 17.95
N CYS A 137 26.66 4.49 17.28
CA CYS A 137 25.34 4.52 17.92
C CYS A 137 25.16 3.38 18.94
N GLN A 138 25.83 2.26 18.73
CA GLN A 138 25.90 1.16 19.68
C GLN A 138 26.65 1.57 20.96
N GLU A 139 27.84 2.15 20.82
CA GLU A 139 28.70 2.55 21.95
C GLU A 139 28.08 3.66 22.80
N GLU A 140 27.24 4.51 22.22
CA GLU A 140 26.47 5.53 22.96
C GLU A 140 25.38 4.93 23.88
N GLY A 141 25.25 3.60 23.96
CA GLY A 141 24.43 2.91 24.94
C GLY A 141 22.92 3.11 24.75
N ARG A 142 22.50 3.53 23.55
CA ARG A 142 21.08 3.77 23.28
C ARG A 142 20.25 2.51 23.50
N ASP A 143 20.74 1.32 23.13
CA ASP A 143 20.00 0.06 23.30
C ASP A 143 19.71 -0.27 24.80
N GLU A 144 20.59 0.08 25.74
CA GLU A 144 20.32 -0.09 27.19
C GLU A 144 19.32 0.95 27.74
N ILE A 145 19.25 2.15 27.15
CA ILE A 145 18.26 3.18 27.54
C ILE A 145 16.86 2.78 27.06
N TYR A 146 16.75 2.25 25.84
CA TYR A 146 15.49 1.72 25.29
C TYR A 146 14.90 0.58 26.15
N LEU A 147 15.74 -0.35 26.61
CA LEU A 147 15.33 -1.47 27.47
C LEU A 147 14.79 -1.06 28.85
N ARG A 148 15.14 0.13 29.36
CA ARG A 148 14.70 0.58 30.69
C ARG A 148 13.30 1.19 30.71
N ASN A 149 12.74 1.52 29.55
CA ASN A 149 11.47 2.25 29.46
C ASN A 149 10.27 1.40 28.99
N CYS A 150 10.47 0.09 28.72
CA CYS A 150 9.41 -0.84 28.37
C CYS A 150 9.32 -2.01 29.36
N SER A 151 8.11 -2.35 29.80
CA SER A 151 7.85 -3.51 30.67
C SER A 151 6.93 -4.46 29.94
N ASP A 152 7.48 -5.47 29.27
CA ASP A 152 6.71 -6.45 28.50
C ASP A 152 5.89 -7.37 29.41
N PHE A 153 4.62 -7.57 29.03
CA PHE A 153 3.75 -8.57 29.63
C PHE A 153 2.54 -8.93 28.78
N CYS A 154 2.10 -10.18 28.89
CA CYS A 154 0.98 -10.68 28.12
C CYS A 154 -0.35 -10.09 28.60
N SER A 155 -1.28 -9.93 27.66
CA SER A 155 -2.67 -9.64 27.98
C SER A 155 -3.33 -10.83 28.68
N GLU A 156 -4.30 -10.55 29.53
CA GLU A 156 -5.05 -11.56 30.26
C GLU A 156 -6.37 -11.90 29.57
N ARG A 157 -6.73 -13.20 29.55
CA ARG A 157 -7.99 -13.63 28.94
C ARG A 157 -9.20 -12.95 29.60
N LEU A 158 -10.01 -12.29 28.78
CA LEU A 158 -11.31 -11.76 29.19
C LEU A 158 -12.39 -12.85 29.11
N ASP A 159 -13.07 -13.14 30.21
CA ASP A 159 -14.24 -14.03 30.19
C ASP A 159 -15.44 -13.33 29.53
N LEU A 160 -15.88 -13.85 28.37
CA LEU A 160 -17.00 -13.31 27.60
C LEU A 160 -18.36 -13.96 27.93
N SER A 161 -18.43 -14.85 28.94
CA SER A 161 -19.70 -15.41 29.40
C SER A 161 -20.64 -14.32 29.93
N ASN A 162 -21.97 -14.48 29.79
CA ASN A 162 -22.97 -13.53 30.33
C ASN A 162 -22.75 -12.05 29.92
N ASN A 163 -22.17 -11.82 28.72
CA ASN A 163 -21.90 -10.47 28.23
C ASN A 163 -23.18 -9.74 27.81
N THR A 164 -23.18 -8.42 27.94
CA THR A 164 -24.28 -7.54 27.49
C THR A 164 -23.84 -6.70 26.30
N PHE A 165 -24.80 -6.14 25.56
CA PHE A 165 -24.56 -5.43 24.29
C PHE A 165 -25.27 -4.08 24.25
N LYS A 166 -25.26 -3.34 25.37
CA LYS A 166 -25.96 -2.07 25.53
C LYS A 166 -25.17 -0.92 24.89
N HIS A 167 -23.86 -0.87 25.11
CA HIS A 167 -22.95 0.18 24.64
C HIS A 167 -22.30 -0.17 23.30
N LEU A 168 -21.99 -1.45 23.10
CA LEU A 168 -21.48 -2.00 21.85
C LEU A 168 -22.41 -3.11 21.38
N ARG A 169 -23.26 -2.79 20.40
CA ARG A 169 -24.34 -3.69 19.93
C ARG A 169 -23.86 -4.80 19.01
N ASP A 170 -22.72 -4.60 18.35
CA ASP A 170 -22.15 -5.61 17.47
C ASP A 170 -21.56 -6.76 18.30
N LYS A 171 -21.82 -7.99 17.84
CA LYS A 171 -21.37 -9.22 18.49
C LYS A 171 -20.00 -9.69 18.00
N ARG A 172 -19.44 -9.07 16.96
CA ARG A 172 -18.10 -9.39 16.45
C ARG A 172 -17.06 -9.11 17.54
N CYS A 173 -16.21 -10.10 17.81
CA CYS A 173 -15.06 -9.90 18.67
C CYS A 173 -14.06 -8.95 18.00
N PHE A 174 -13.31 -8.22 18.79
CA PHE A 174 -12.29 -7.29 18.31
C PHE A 174 -11.09 -7.24 19.25
N GLY A 175 -9.96 -6.80 18.74
CA GLY A 175 -8.78 -6.42 19.51
C GLY A 175 -8.38 -4.99 19.19
N ILE A 176 -7.67 -4.34 20.09
CA ILE A 176 -7.05 -3.03 19.86
C ILE A 176 -5.59 -3.02 20.28
N GLU A 177 -4.80 -2.22 19.57
CA GLU A 177 -3.40 -1.95 19.83
C GLU A 177 -3.24 -0.43 20.01
N LEU A 178 -2.69 0.00 21.15
CA LEU A 178 -2.51 1.40 21.50
C LEU A 178 -1.04 1.71 21.70
N GLU A 179 -0.43 2.40 20.73
CA GLU A 179 0.95 2.85 20.83
C GLU A 179 1.03 4.14 21.66
N CYS A 180 1.92 4.15 22.68
CA CYS A 180 2.20 5.32 23.50
C CYS A 180 3.71 5.62 23.48
N ASN A 181 4.08 6.83 23.08
CA ASN A 181 5.47 7.30 23.01
C ASN A 181 5.78 8.13 24.27
N ASP A 182 5.87 7.44 25.41
CA ASP A 182 6.05 8.05 26.73
C ASP A 182 6.97 7.17 27.60
N GLU A 183 7.99 7.78 28.18
CA GLU A 183 8.95 7.09 29.07
C GLU A 183 8.31 6.76 30.44
N ASN A 184 7.27 7.48 30.85
CA ASN A 184 6.67 7.37 32.18
C ASN A 184 5.32 6.65 32.14
N LEU A 185 5.26 5.51 31.46
CA LEU A 185 4.04 4.72 31.35
C LEU A 185 3.68 4.00 32.67
N PRO A 186 2.40 4.01 33.08
CA PRO A 186 1.96 3.42 34.35
C PRO A 186 1.75 1.90 34.24
N TYR A 187 2.79 1.15 33.86
CA TYR A 187 2.73 -0.30 33.58
C TYR A 187 2.07 -1.12 34.70
N ASP A 188 2.43 -0.85 35.97
CA ASP A 188 1.85 -1.55 37.12
C ASP A 188 0.33 -1.34 37.23
N LYS A 189 -0.16 -0.14 36.93
CA LYS A 189 -1.60 0.14 36.92
C LYS A 189 -2.28 -0.52 35.75
N VAL A 190 -1.65 -0.53 34.57
CA VAL A 190 -2.17 -1.26 33.40
C VAL A 190 -2.37 -2.73 33.75
N ARG A 191 -1.35 -3.37 34.32
CA ARG A 191 -1.40 -4.77 34.74
C ARG A 191 -2.42 -5.03 35.85
N ALA A 192 -2.54 -4.12 36.84
CA ALA A 192 -3.42 -4.32 37.98
C ALA A 192 -4.91 -4.02 37.69
N GLU A 193 -5.19 -3.01 36.85
CA GLU A 193 -6.54 -2.46 36.68
C GLU A 193 -7.19 -2.87 35.35
N THR A 194 -6.43 -3.46 34.43
CA THR A 194 -6.91 -3.86 33.10
C THR A 194 -6.55 -5.32 32.78
N LYS A 195 -6.94 -5.76 31.59
CA LYS A 195 -6.54 -7.05 31.01
C LYS A 195 -5.58 -6.91 29.82
N PHE A 196 -5.08 -5.71 29.58
CA PHE A 196 -4.16 -5.43 28.49
C PHE A 196 -2.77 -5.98 28.78
N GLY A 197 -2.05 -6.31 27.71
CA GLY A 197 -0.63 -6.56 27.71
C GLY A 197 0.15 -5.33 27.28
N SER A 198 1.47 -5.42 27.38
CA SER A 198 2.43 -4.43 26.92
C SER A 198 3.48 -5.16 26.10
N VAL A 199 3.79 -4.66 24.91
CA VAL A 199 4.86 -5.18 24.07
C VAL A 199 5.71 -4.03 23.54
N HIS A 200 6.99 -4.31 23.27
CA HIS A 200 7.85 -3.46 22.49
C HIS A 200 7.95 -4.01 21.06
N ASP A 201 7.37 -3.32 20.08
CA ASP A 201 7.34 -3.79 18.68
C ASP A 201 8.46 -3.17 17.81
N GLY A 202 9.35 -2.36 18.42
CA GLY A 202 10.46 -1.69 17.75
C GLY A 202 10.08 -0.46 16.93
N SER A 203 8.79 -0.08 16.89
CA SER A 203 8.31 1.07 16.10
C SER A 203 8.34 2.41 16.85
N LEU A 204 8.65 2.40 18.16
CA LEU A 204 8.59 3.55 19.05
C LEU A 204 9.97 4.03 19.53
N ASP A 205 10.14 5.34 19.65
CA ASP A 205 11.36 5.96 20.19
C ASP A 205 11.44 5.82 21.72
N CYS A 206 10.30 5.71 22.40
CA CYS A 206 10.19 5.32 23.80
C CYS A 206 8.78 4.78 24.09
N GLY A 207 8.59 4.07 25.20
CA GLY A 207 7.27 3.60 25.64
C GLY A 207 6.89 2.20 25.14
N SER A 208 5.62 1.96 24.85
CA SER A 208 5.10 0.61 24.58
C SER A 208 3.80 0.62 23.77
N GLU A 209 3.56 -0.49 23.08
CA GLU A 209 2.29 -0.84 22.48
C GLU A 209 1.45 -1.67 23.46
N PHE A 210 0.28 -1.16 23.83
CA PHE A 210 -0.65 -1.87 24.70
C PHE A 210 -1.64 -2.69 23.88
N VAL A 211 -1.57 -4.02 24.02
CA VAL A 211 -2.35 -4.98 23.23
C VAL A 211 -3.50 -5.52 24.06
N SER A 212 -4.72 -5.45 23.52
CA SER A 212 -5.90 -5.94 24.23
C SER A 212 -5.99 -7.47 24.21
N PRO A 213 -6.72 -8.08 25.16
CA PRO A 213 -7.21 -9.45 24.97
C PRO A 213 -8.34 -9.44 23.92
N ILE A 214 -8.94 -10.59 23.64
CA ILE A 214 -10.14 -10.65 22.79
C ILE A 214 -11.30 -9.92 23.49
N LEU A 215 -11.75 -8.81 22.91
CA LEU A 215 -12.82 -7.96 23.41
C LEU A 215 -14.15 -8.26 22.70
N GLN A 216 -15.26 -8.08 23.41
CA GLN A 216 -16.61 -8.18 22.85
C GLN A 216 -17.61 -7.46 23.75
N GLY A 217 -18.66 -6.88 23.18
CA GLY A 217 -19.81 -6.32 23.92
C GLY A 217 -19.40 -5.30 24.99
N ASP A 218 -20.20 -5.23 26.06
CA ASP A 218 -20.01 -4.27 27.14
C ASP A 218 -18.81 -4.63 28.03
N LYS A 219 -18.45 -5.92 28.16
CA LYS A 219 -17.22 -6.33 28.84
C LYS A 219 -15.97 -5.78 28.14
N GLY A 220 -15.92 -5.89 26.81
CA GLY A 220 -14.85 -5.31 26.00
C GLY A 220 -14.84 -3.78 26.09
N TYR A 221 -16.01 -3.15 25.97
CA TYR A 221 -16.19 -1.70 26.14
C TYR A 221 -15.60 -1.19 27.47
N ASN A 222 -15.86 -1.90 28.57
CA ASN A 222 -15.36 -1.55 29.89
C ASN A 222 -13.84 -1.71 30.02
N GLN A 223 -13.24 -2.72 29.38
CA GLN A 223 -11.78 -2.88 29.34
C GLN A 223 -11.11 -1.75 28.55
N VAL A 224 -11.69 -1.34 27.42
CA VAL A 224 -11.21 -0.17 26.67
C VAL A 224 -11.32 1.10 27.51
N LYS A 225 -12.40 1.25 28.27
CA LYS A 225 -12.55 2.39 29.17
C LYS A 225 -11.48 2.40 30.26
N ALA A 226 -11.25 1.26 30.91
CA ALA A 226 -10.26 1.11 31.97
C ALA A 226 -8.84 1.47 31.49
N ILE A 227 -8.41 0.95 30.34
CA ILE A 227 -7.08 1.30 29.80
C ILE A 227 -6.97 2.78 29.43
N CYS A 228 -8.03 3.39 28.89
CA CYS A 228 -8.04 4.82 28.59
C CYS A 228 -7.98 5.68 29.87
N ASP A 229 -8.62 5.24 30.95
CA ASP A 229 -8.59 5.93 32.24
C ASP A 229 -7.17 5.86 32.86
N VAL A 230 -6.49 4.72 32.74
CA VAL A 230 -5.10 4.54 33.18
C VAL A 230 -4.11 5.37 32.32
N LEU A 231 -4.27 5.37 31.00
CA LEU A 231 -3.39 6.04 30.04
C LEU A 231 -3.80 7.50 29.74
N LYS A 232 -4.70 8.09 30.53
CA LYS A 232 -5.29 9.41 30.28
C LYS A 232 -4.26 10.53 30.09
N HIS A 233 -3.09 10.40 30.73
CA HIS A 233 -2.01 11.37 30.71
C HIS A 233 -0.79 10.93 29.89
N ALA A 234 -0.84 9.73 29.29
CA ALA A 234 0.25 9.22 28.47
C ALA A 234 0.38 10.02 27.18
N ASN A 235 1.62 10.28 26.76
CA ASN A 235 1.91 10.94 25.50
C ASN A 235 1.71 9.99 24.30
N VAL A 236 0.94 10.45 23.32
CA VAL A 236 0.77 9.78 22.02
C VAL A 236 1.52 10.64 20.99
N GLY A 237 2.73 10.23 20.64
CA GLY A 237 3.61 10.96 19.71
C GLY A 237 3.08 10.97 18.27
N GLY A 238 3.65 11.81 17.40
CA GLY A 238 3.22 11.93 16.01
C GLY A 238 3.41 10.66 15.15
N CYS A 239 4.35 9.79 15.57
CA CYS A 239 4.61 8.49 14.96
C CYS A 239 3.63 7.39 15.39
N THR A 240 2.92 7.57 16.51
CA THR A 240 2.08 6.52 17.11
C THR A 240 0.83 6.19 16.29
N GLY A 241 0.47 4.91 16.26
CA GLY A 241 -0.71 4.31 15.67
C GLY A 241 -1.78 3.89 16.69
N TYR A 242 -3.00 3.70 16.20
CA TYR A 242 -4.04 2.95 16.88
C TYR A 242 -4.67 1.99 15.89
N HIS A 243 -4.54 0.69 16.16
CA HIS A 243 -5.02 -0.37 15.29
C HIS A 243 -6.22 -1.08 15.89
N VAL A 244 -7.13 -1.53 15.03
CA VAL A 244 -8.27 -2.37 15.41
C VAL A 244 -8.19 -3.66 14.63
N HIS A 245 -8.20 -4.78 15.34
CA HIS A 245 -8.33 -6.11 14.77
C HIS A 245 -9.78 -6.55 14.87
N LEU A 246 -10.41 -6.90 13.76
CA LEU A 246 -11.77 -7.42 13.75
C LEU A 246 -11.75 -8.92 13.47
N ASP A 247 -12.48 -9.68 14.29
CA ASP A 247 -12.56 -11.13 14.19
C ASP A 247 -13.04 -11.56 12.82
N ALA A 248 -12.22 -12.38 12.14
CA ALA A 248 -12.45 -12.91 10.81
C ALA A 248 -12.41 -14.45 10.78
N ARG A 249 -12.48 -15.12 11.94
CA ARG A 249 -12.49 -16.60 12.02
C ARG A 249 -13.65 -17.28 11.29
N LYS A 250 -14.76 -16.54 11.09
CA LYS A 250 -15.94 -16.99 10.35
C LYS A 250 -16.12 -16.29 9.01
N ILE A 251 -15.11 -15.57 8.55
CA ILE A 251 -15.10 -14.84 7.28
C ILE A 251 -14.35 -15.70 6.26
N ASP A 252 -15.01 -16.03 5.16
CA ASP A 252 -14.36 -16.68 4.02
C ASP A 252 -13.61 -15.66 3.13
N TYR A 253 -12.88 -16.17 2.13
CA TYR A 253 -12.11 -15.34 1.22
C TYR A 253 -12.99 -14.36 0.43
N LEU A 254 -14.24 -14.73 0.08
CA LEU A 254 -15.15 -13.84 -0.64
C LEU A 254 -15.52 -12.63 0.20
N VAL A 255 -15.81 -12.83 1.49
CA VAL A 255 -16.09 -11.72 2.40
C VAL A 255 -14.82 -10.91 2.70
N ALA A 256 -13.66 -11.54 2.87
CA ALA A 256 -12.39 -10.82 3.04
C ALA A 256 -12.06 -9.93 1.82
N LYS A 257 -12.22 -10.47 0.60
CA LYS A 257 -12.11 -9.75 -0.67
C LYS A 257 -13.04 -8.54 -0.73
N LYS A 258 -14.31 -8.71 -0.33
CA LYS A 258 -15.29 -7.62 -0.26
C LYS A 258 -14.92 -6.55 0.76
N ILE A 259 -14.40 -6.94 1.93
CA ILE A 259 -13.93 -6.01 2.96
C ILE A 259 -12.78 -5.17 2.41
N TRP A 260 -11.79 -5.80 1.76
CA TRP A 260 -10.65 -5.09 1.17
C TRP A 260 -11.07 -4.10 0.09
N ALA A 261 -11.97 -4.51 -0.82
CA ALA A 261 -12.55 -3.63 -1.83
C ALA A 261 -13.28 -2.43 -1.19
N LEU A 262 -14.07 -2.68 -0.13
CA LEU A 262 -14.84 -1.65 0.54
C LEU A 262 -13.95 -0.61 1.24
N TYR A 263 -12.87 -1.02 1.91
CA TYR A 263 -11.89 -0.08 2.47
C TYR A 263 -11.20 0.73 1.38
N THR A 264 -10.85 0.10 0.25
CA THR A 264 -10.22 0.79 -0.88
C THR A 264 -11.15 1.86 -1.47
N VAL A 265 -12.45 1.57 -1.61
CA VAL A 265 -13.46 2.53 -2.09
C VAL A 265 -13.62 3.74 -1.14
N PHE A 266 -13.46 3.54 0.16
CA PHE A 266 -13.63 4.59 1.16
C PHE A 266 -12.33 5.20 1.68
N GLU A 267 -11.19 4.80 1.16
CA GLU A 267 -9.88 5.15 1.70
C GLU A 267 -9.67 6.69 1.75
N ASP A 268 -9.94 7.39 0.65
CA ASP A 268 -9.88 8.86 0.60
C ASP A 268 -10.79 9.52 1.65
N VAL A 269 -11.97 8.91 1.89
CA VAL A 269 -12.93 9.40 2.90
C VAL A 269 -12.39 9.17 4.31
N LEU A 270 -11.82 8.00 4.58
CA LEU A 270 -11.23 7.67 5.87
C LEU A 270 -10.04 8.60 6.17
N PHE A 271 -9.18 8.88 5.19
CA PHE A 271 -8.10 9.85 5.34
C PHE A 271 -8.60 11.28 5.60
N SER A 272 -9.74 11.67 5.03
CA SER A 272 -10.31 13.02 5.22
C SER A 272 -10.84 13.32 6.63
N ILE A 273 -11.03 12.29 7.48
CA ILE A 273 -11.48 12.42 8.88
C ILE A 273 -10.37 12.18 9.90
N LEU A 274 -9.15 12.01 9.42
CA LEU A 274 -7.94 11.77 10.19
C LEU A 274 -6.92 12.90 9.98
N PRO A 275 -5.94 13.08 10.89
CA PRO A 275 -4.90 14.10 10.74
C PRO A 275 -4.04 13.88 9.48
N GLN A 276 -3.50 14.96 8.89
CA GLN A 276 -2.65 14.91 7.70
C GLN A 276 -1.41 14.01 7.89
N SER A 277 -0.87 13.92 9.10
CA SER A 277 0.27 13.04 9.40
C SER A 277 0.03 11.56 9.07
N ARG A 278 -1.23 11.11 8.97
CA ARG A 278 -1.58 9.74 8.56
C ARG A 278 -1.72 9.59 7.05
N GLN A 279 -1.85 10.68 6.30
CA GLN A 279 -1.91 10.65 4.83
C GLN A 279 -0.51 10.52 4.20
N GLU A 280 0.53 10.91 4.95
CA GLU A 280 1.89 11.06 4.45
C GLU A 280 2.89 10.08 5.09
N ASN A 281 2.46 9.17 5.97
CA ASN A 281 3.37 8.28 6.69
C ASN A 281 3.54 6.89 6.08
N SER A 282 4.68 6.25 6.40
CA SER A 282 5.05 4.92 5.93
C SER A 282 4.35 3.78 6.68
N TYR A 283 3.79 4.10 7.87
CA TYR A 283 3.21 3.16 8.83
C TYR A 283 1.71 2.89 8.60
N CYS A 284 1.12 3.53 7.59
CA CYS A 284 -0.20 3.26 7.03
C CYS A 284 -0.24 3.66 5.55
N ARG A 285 0.10 2.72 4.67
CA ARG A 285 0.12 2.91 3.23
C ARG A 285 -1.29 2.81 2.66
N SER A 286 -1.58 3.68 1.68
CA SER A 286 -2.78 3.60 0.85
C SER A 286 -2.82 2.26 0.13
N SER A 287 -4.02 1.70 0.00
CA SER A 287 -4.26 0.43 -0.68
C SER A 287 -3.74 0.46 -2.11
N ILE A 288 -2.91 -0.51 -2.47
CA ILE A 288 -2.39 -0.69 -3.84
C ILE A 288 -3.44 -1.39 -4.73
N LEU A 289 -4.59 -1.78 -4.16
CA LEU A 289 -5.63 -2.53 -4.85
C LEU A 289 -6.24 -1.76 -6.03
N ASP A 290 -6.02 -2.27 -7.24
CA ASP A 290 -6.85 -1.93 -8.39
C ASP A 290 -8.17 -2.72 -8.34
N VAL A 291 -9.18 -2.13 -7.70
CA VAL A 291 -10.54 -2.71 -7.63
C VAL A 291 -11.19 -2.87 -9.01
N SER A 292 -10.68 -2.21 -10.06
CA SER A 292 -11.18 -2.34 -11.43
C SER A 292 -10.52 -3.46 -12.21
N SER A 293 -9.43 -4.04 -11.69
CA SER A 293 -8.72 -5.17 -12.30
C SER A 293 -9.66 -6.35 -12.50
N SER A 294 -9.66 -6.89 -13.73
CA SER A 294 -10.35 -8.14 -14.03
C SER A 294 -9.75 -9.32 -13.27
N TYR A 295 -8.44 -9.27 -12.98
CA TYR A 295 -7.73 -10.27 -12.19
C TYR A 295 -8.25 -10.29 -10.75
N PHE A 296 -8.34 -9.13 -10.09
CA PHE A 296 -8.95 -9.03 -8.76
C PHE A 296 -10.38 -9.56 -8.76
N GLN A 297 -11.20 -9.17 -9.74
CA GLN A 297 -12.59 -9.61 -9.83
C GLN A 297 -12.70 -11.13 -10.04
N ALA A 298 -11.75 -11.74 -10.75
CA ALA A 298 -11.72 -13.18 -11.03
C ALA A 298 -11.27 -14.06 -9.84
N ILE A 299 -10.67 -13.49 -8.79
CA ILE A 299 -10.28 -14.24 -7.57
C ILE A 299 -11.46 -15.05 -7.05
N ASN A 300 -11.29 -16.37 -7.05
CA ASN A 300 -12.31 -17.37 -6.76
C ASN A 300 -11.87 -18.39 -5.68
N SER A 301 -10.70 -18.23 -5.08
CA SER A 301 -10.22 -19.06 -3.97
C SER A 301 -9.52 -18.23 -2.88
N TYR A 302 -9.22 -18.89 -1.75
CA TYR A 302 -8.47 -18.28 -0.65
C TYR A 302 -7.00 -18.07 -1.06
N GLU A 303 -6.43 -19.06 -1.74
CA GLU A 303 -5.05 -19.08 -2.23
C GLU A 303 -4.84 -17.98 -3.27
N GLU A 304 -5.78 -17.79 -4.20
CA GLU A 304 -5.72 -16.70 -5.19
C GLU A 304 -5.82 -15.31 -4.52
N LEU A 305 -6.57 -15.19 -3.41
CA LEU A 305 -6.64 -13.92 -2.67
C LEU A 305 -5.33 -13.63 -1.92
N GLU A 306 -4.71 -14.66 -1.37
CA GLU A 306 -3.43 -14.59 -0.67
C GLU A 306 -2.29 -14.26 -1.63
N GLU A 307 -2.20 -14.96 -2.76
CA GLU A 307 -1.24 -14.70 -3.84
C GLU A 307 -1.39 -13.27 -4.36
N TYR A 308 -2.62 -12.85 -4.70
CA TYR A 308 -2.88 -11.48 -5.14
C TYR A 308 -2.43 -10.45 -4.10
N TRP A 309 -2.70 -10.69 -2.81
CA TRP A 309 -2.28 -9.80 -1.74
C TRP A 309 -0.77 -9.60 -1.72
N TYR A 310 0.02 -10.67 -1.74
CA TYR A 310 1.48 -10.56 -1.66
C TYR A 310 2.13 -10.06 -2.95
N GLU A 311 1.67 -10.50 -4.13
CA GLU A 311 2.22 -10.03 -5.43
C GLU A 311 2.13 -8.51 -5.61
N HIS A 312 1.08 -7.88 -5.07
CA HIS A 312 0.82 -6.46 -5.25
C HIS A 312 1.42 -5.58 -4.14
N HIS A 313 2.13 -6.17 -3.17
CA HIS A 313 2.76 -5.46 -2.06
C HIS A 313 4.29 -5.59 -2.07
N ASP A 314 4.96 -5.40 -3.22
CA ASP A 314 6.42 -5.20 -3.41
C ASP A 314 7.29 -5.80 -2.29
N CYS A 315 7.08 -7.09 -2.02
CA CYS A 315 7.68 -7.80 -0.89
C CYS A 315 8.78 -8.72 -1.42
N ASP A 316 10.03 -8.29 -1.25
CA ASP A 316 11.25 -9.07 -1.54
C ASP A 316 11.48 -10.20 -0.48
N GLU A 317 10.53 -10.47 0.42
CA GLU A 317 10.72 -11.28 1.64
C GLU A 317 9.75 -12.48 1.75
N ASP A 318 10.19 -13.50 2.49
CA ASP A 318 9.48 -14.77 2.77
C ASP A 318 8.03 -14.50 3.25
N TRP A 319 7.06 -15.21 2.66
CA TRP A 319 5.62 -14.99 2.88
C TRP A 319 5.18 -15.21 4.34
N ASN A 320 6.01 -15.91 5.13
CA ASN A 320 5.78 -16.22 6.54
C ASN A 320 6.44 -15.25 7.53
N ASP A 321 7.14 -14.21 7.06
CA ASP A 321 7.77 -13.26 7.98
C ASP A 321 6.74 -12.35 8.65
N HIS A 322 6.78 -12.30 9.99
CA HIS A 322 6.02 -11.36 10.82
C HIS A 322 6.31 -9.88 10.47
N TYR A 323 7.44 -9.59 9.83
CA TYR A 323 7.86 -8.25 9.42
C TYR A 323 7.55 -7.90 7.96
N ASN A 324 6.76 -8.73 7.25
CA ASN A 324 6.44 -8.50 5.84
C ASN A 324 5.85 -7.10 5.60
N SER A 325 6.42 -6.36 4.65
CA SER A 325 6.08 -4.97 4.35
C SER A 325 4.61 -4.74 3.96
N SER A 326 3.89 -5.77 3.50
CA SER A 326 2.45 -5.72 3.22
C SER A 326 1.61 -5.41 4.46
N ARG A 327 2.14 -5.67 5.67
CA ARG A 327 1.47 -5.35 6.96
C ARG A 327 1.12 -3.87 7.11
N TYR A 328 1.87 -2.99 6.46
CA TYR A 328 1.69 -1.55 6.59
C TYR A 328 0.54 -0.99 5.76
N SER A 329 -0.22 -1.83 5.04
CA SER A 329 -1.46 -1.40 4.40
C SER A 329 -2.51 -0.95 5.43
N GLY A 330 -3.23 0.13 5.14
CA GLY A 330 -4.26 0.66 6.04
C GLY A 330 -5.38 -0.35 6.36
N CYS A 331 -5.69 -1.26 5.44
CA CYS A 331 -6.49 -2.46 5.65
C CYS A 331 -5.60 -3.68 5.42
N ASN A 332 -5.07 -4.25 6.50
CA ASN A 332 -4.06 -5.30 6.46
C ASN A 332 -4.70 -6.70 6.45
N LEU A 333 -4.56 -7.42 5.33
CA LEU A 333 -5.02 -8.80 5.17
C LEU A 333 -3.96 -9.84 5.54
N HIS A 334 -2.69 -9.47 5.77
CA HIS A 334 -1.69 -10.39 6.32
C HIS A 334 -2.16 -11.01 7.65
N SER A 335 -2.79 -10.20 8.51
CA SER A 335 -3.43 -10.64 9.75
C SER A 335 -4.57 -11.64 9.52
N TYR A 336 -5.21 -11.62 8.35
CA TYR A 336 -6.30 -12.56 8.01
C TYR A 336 -5.73 -13.92 7.65
N PHE A 337 -4.63 -13.94 6.89
CA PHE A 337 -3.94 -15.16 6.51
C PHE A 337 -3.32 -15.86 7.74
N ASN A 338 -2.69 -15.09 8.63
CA ASN A 338 -1.96 -15.65 9.78
C ASN A 338 -2.80 -15.85 11.04
N GLN A 339 -3.66 -14.89 11.39
CA GLN A 339 -4.32 -14.84 12.70
C GLN A 339 -5.85 -14.91 12.62
N ARG A 340 -6.40 -14.94 11.40
CA ARG A 340 -7.85 -14.89 11.16
C ARG A 340 -8.51 -13.65 11.78
N THR A 341 -7.82 -12.52 11.71
CA THR A 341 -8.36 -11.18 11.99
C THR A 341 -8.06 -10.26 10.82
N ILE A 342 -8.84 -9.21 10.58
CA ILE A 342 -8.44 -8.16 9.64
C ILE A 342 -8.12 -6.92 10.45
N GLU A 343 -6.92 -6.40 10.23
CA GLU A 343 -6.38 -5.27 10.99
C GLU A 343 -6.57 -3.96 10.23
N ILE A 344 -7.04 -2.93 10.94
CA ILE A 344 -7.30 -1.60 10.39
C ILE A 344 -6.34 -0.58 11.03
N ARG A 345 -5.40 -0.07 10.23
CA ARG A 345 -4.25 0.74 10.65
C ARG A 345 -4.36 2.25 10.39
N TYR A 346 -5.48 2.72 9.84
CA TYR A 346 -5.60 4.13 9.42
C TYR A 346 -5.47 5.15 10.57
N HIS A 347 -5.93 4.83 11.77
CA HIS A 347 -6.12 5.83 12.83
C HIS A 347 -4.79 6.23 13.50
N SER A 348 -4.64 7.52 13.80
CA SER A 348 -3.51 8.05 14.57
C SER A 348 -3.57 7.56 16.03
N GLY A 349 -2.43 7.49 16.71
CA GLY A 349 -2.36 7.18 18.13
C GLY A 349 -3.31 8.03 18.97
N THR A 350 -3.94 7.39 19.97
CA THR A 350 -4.92 8.02 20.85
C THR A 350 -5.14 7.19 22.10
N THR A 351 -5.23 7.83 23.26
CA THR A 351 -5.74 7.24 24.52
C THR A 351 -7.16 7.72 24.84
N ASN A 352 -7.77 8.51 23.95
CA ASN A 352 -9.13 9.01 24.14
C ASN A 352 -10.18 7.93 23.84
N PHE A 353 -10.93 7.57 24.88
CA PHE A 353 -11.97 6.56 24.85
C PHE A 353 -13.04 6.77 23.76
N GLU A 354 -13.53 8.00 23.57
CA GLU A 354 -14.57 8.28 22.57
C GLU A 354 -14.04 8.10 21.14
N LYS A 355 -12.79 8.52 20.87
CA LYS A 355 -12.14 8.30 19.56
C LYS A 355 -12.01 6.81 19.28
N ILE A 356 -11.47 6.05 20.24
CA ILE A 356 -11.25 4.60 20.12
C ILE A 356 -12.57 3.89 19.85
N MET A 357 -13.59 4.11 20.67
CA MET A 357 -14.86 3.39 20.53
C MET A 357 -15.67 3.80 19.30
N ASN A 358 -15.60 5.06 18.86
CA ASN A 358 -16.25 5.47 17.61
C ASN A 358 -15.53 4.89 16.37
N TRP A 359 -14.22 4.64 16.46
CA TRP A 359 -13.45 3.94 15.43
C TRP A 359 -13.81 2.44 15.37
N VAL A 360 -13.91 1.77 16.52
CA VAL A 360 -14.40 0.37 16.57
C VAL A 360 -15.77 0.26 15.91
N LYS A 361 -16.70 1.16 16.24
CA LYS A 361 -18.08 1.11 15.73
C LYS A 361 -18.19 1.35 14.22
N ILE A 362 -17.39 2.26 13.64
CA ILE A 362 -17.41 2.48 12.19
C ILE A 362 -16.85 1.27 11.45
N ASN A 363 -15.74 0.70 11.90
CA ASN A 363 -15.13 -0.48 11.26
C ASN A 363 -16.04 -1.71 11.37
N GLN A 364 -16.70 -1.92 12.51
CA GLN A 364 -17.74 -2.95 12.64
C GLN A 364 -18.89 -2.73 11.64
N ALA A 365 -19.31 -1.49 11.39
CA ALA A 365 -20.35 -1.21 10.42
C ALA A 365 -19.92 -1.48 8.98
N ILE A 366 -18.67 -1.16 8.63
CA ILE A 366 -18.06 -1.48 7.32
C ILE A 366 -18.04 -3.00 7.11
N PHE A 367 -17.64 -3.78 8.12
CA PHE A 367 -17.64 -5.25 8.02
C PHE A 367 -19.04 -5.82 7.81
N ARG A 368 -20.02 -5.37 8.62
CA ARG A 368 -21.42 -5.80 8.44
C ARG A 368 -21.95 -5.47 7.05
N TYR A 369 -21.55 -4.34 6.48
CA TYR A 369 -21.94 -3.98 5.12
C TYR A 369 -21.32 -4.94 4.10
N ALA A 370 -20.01 -5.20 4.18
CA ALA A 370 -19.34 -6.12 3.27
C ALA A 370 -19.93 -7.54 3.32
N GLU A 371 -20.30 -8.03 4.51
CA GLU A 371 -20.97 -9.32 4.67
C GLU A 371 -22.34 -9.38 4.00
N ALA A 372 -23.10 -8.29 4.07
CA ALA A 372 -24.49 -8.25 3.60
C ALA A 372 -24.67 -7.91 2.11
N HIS A 373 -23.61 -7.55 1.39
CA HIS A 373 -23.69 -7.09 0.00
C HIS A 373 -22.78 -7.91 -0.92
N THR A 374 -23.07 -7.86 -2.21
CA THR A 374 -22.25 -8.42 -3.28
C THR A 374 -21.04 -7.54 -3.56
N LEU A 375 -20.02 -8.09 -4.24
CA LEU A 375 -18.85 -7.31 -4.67
C LEU A 375 -19.28 -6.18 -5.62
N GLN A 376 -20.21 -6.44 -6.54
CA GLN A 376 -20.68 -5.42 -7.48
C GLN A 376 -21.35 -4.24 -6.77
N GLU A 377 -22.22 -4.49 -5.78
CA GLU A 377 -22.85 -3.42 -5.00
C GLU A 377 -21.82 -2.55 -4.26
N ILE A 378 -20.71 -3.15 -3.77
CA ILE A 378 -19.60 -2.43 -3.16
C ILE A 378 -18.86 -1.57 -4.18
N LEU A 379 -18.56 -2.13 -5.37
CA LEU A 379 -17.88 -1.40 -6.44
C LEU A 379 -18.74 -0.24 -6.97
N ASP A 380 -20.06 -0.42 -7.01
CA ASP A 380 -20.99 0.63 -7.45
C ASP A 380 -21.00 1.86 -6.52
N LEU A 381 -20.51 1.73 -5.29
CA LEU A 381 -20.30 2.88 -4.39
C LEU A 381 -19.27 3.87 -4.95
N ARG A 382 -18.38 3.46 -5.88
CA ARG A 382 -17.46 4.38 -6.58
C ARG A 382 -18.20 5.31 -7.54
N ASN A 383 -19.31 4.84 -8.12
CA ASN A 383 -20.12 5.58 -9.09
C ASN A 383 -20.93 6.71 -8.41
N PHE A 384 -20.74 6.91 -7.11
CA PHE A 384 -21.25 8.04 -6.36
C PHE A 384 -20.62 9.39 -6.74
N GLY A 385 -19.70 9.41 -7.72
CA GLY A 385 -19.08 10.57 -8.36
C GLY A 385 -20.02 11.65 -8.92
N ASN A 386 -21.34 11.49 -8.81
CA ASN A 386 -22.29 12.61 -8.97
C ASN A 386 -22.28 13.59 -7.77
N CYS A 387 -21.66 13.23 -6.63
CA CYS A 387 -21.39 14.13 -5.53
C CYS A 387 -20.05 14.85 -5.75
N LYS A 388 -20.09 16.10 -6.22
CA LYS A 388 -18.90 16.94 -6.53
C LYS A 388 -18.01 17.32 -5.32
N THR A 389 -18.30 16.83 -4.11
CA THR A 389 -17.59 17.24 -2.88
C THR A 389 -17.32 16.06 -1.94
N ASN A 390 -16.17 16.10 -1.26
CA ASN A 390 -15.78 15.12 -0.23
C ASN A 390 -16.86 14.99 0.87
N TYR A 391 -17.55 16.07 1.19
CA TYR A 391 -18.69 16.07 2.13
C TYR A 391 -19.86 15.19 1.65
N GLY A 392 -20.16 15.20 0.35
CA GLY A 392 -21.21 14.36 -0.22
C GLY A 392 -20.89 12.87 -0.11
N ILE A 393 -19.64 12.51 -0.41
CA ILE A 393 -19.16 11.12 -0.35
C ILE A 393 -19.17 10.60 1.08
N ILE A 394 -18.61 11.36 2.04
CA ILE A 394 -18.61 10.94 3.45
C ILE A 394 -20.02 10.84 4.03
N ARG A 395 -20.90 11.81 3.74
CA ARG A 395 -22.28 11.75 4.20
C ARG A 395 -22.98 10.50 3.69
N ARG A 396 -22.66 10.07 2.47
CA ARG A 396 -23.24 8.88 1.85
C ARG A 396 -22.68 7.59 2.44
N LEU A 397 -21.37 7.51 2.72
CA LEU A 397 -20.77 6.43 3.53
C LEU A 397 -21.55 6.25 4.84
N PHE A 398 -21.76 7.33 5.59
CA PHE A 398 -22.47 7.23 6.86
C PHE A 398 -23.94 6.85 6.73
N LYS A 399 -24.60 7.29 5.65
CA LYS A 399 -26.00 7.01 5.38
C LYS A 399 -26.24 5.57 4.91
N GLU A 400 -25.43 5.08 3.97
CA GLU A 400 -25.68 3.81 3.26
C GLU A 400 -24.91 2.64 3.86
N VAL A 401 -23.69 2.87 4.36
CA VAL A 401 -22.81 1.83 4.91
C VAL A 401 -22.92 1.79 6.44
N VAL A 402 -22.60 2.90 7.10
CA VAL A 402 -22.51 2.94 8.57
C VAL A 402 -23.89 2.90 9.24
N LYS A 403 -24.90 3.53 8.60
CA LYS A 403 -26.29 3.62 9.05
C LYS A 403 -26.43 4.10 10.50
N SER A 404 -25.67 5.14 10.88
CA SER A 404 -25.68 5.70 12.24
C SER A 404 -25.57 7.22 12.26
N GLU A 405 -26.67 7.88 12.64
CA GLU A 405 -26.72 9.34 12.77
C GLU A 405 -25.80 9.87 13.89
N THR A 406 -25.61 9.07 14.95
CA THR A 406 -24.72 9.46 16.06
C THR A 406 -23.25 9.45 15.61
N LEU A 407 -22.83 8.42 14.87
CA LEU A 407 -21.48 8.38 14.31
C LEU A 407 -21.30 9.46 13.25
N TRP A 408 -22.32 9.71 12.42
CA TRP A 408 -22.28 10.80 11.45
C TRP A 408 -22.03 12.15 12.11
N LYS A 409 -22.75 12.49 13.18
CA LYS A 409 -22.53 13.75 13.91
C LYS A 409 -21.09 13.87 14.43
N TYR A 410 -20.54 12.80 14.99
CA TYR A 410 -19.17 12.77 15.48
C TYR A 410 -18.14 12.98 14.35
N TYR A 411 -18.24 12.20 13.26
CA TYR A 411 -17.28 12.28 12.16
C TYR A 411 -17.45 13.50 11.27
N LYS A 412 -18.64 14.10 11.20
CA LYS A 412 -18.86 15.39 10.55
C LYS A 412 -18.03 16.50 11.22
N THR A 413 -17.98 16.51 12.55
CA THR A 413 -17.14 17.48 13.29
C THR A 413 -15.66 17.28 12.98
N ARG A 414 -15.20 16.03 12.89
CA ARG A 414 -13.82 15.71 12.50
C ARG A 414 -13.52 16.10 11.06
N PHE A 415 -14.42 15.78 10.13
CA PHE A 415 -14.30 16.17 8.73
C PHE A 415 -14.10 17.69 8.62
N ASN A 416 -14.96 18.48 9.28
CA ASN A 416 -14.83 19.94 9.25
C ASN A 416 -13.52 20.45 9.85
N LYS A 417 -12.95 19.74 10.83
CA LYS A 417 -11.65 20.07 11.41
C LYS A 417 -10.53 19.90 10.37
N PHE A 418 -10.41 18.71 9.78
CA PHE A 418 -9.28 18.36 8.91
C PHE A 418 -9.46 18.78 7.44
N SER A 419 -10.69 19.05 6.99
CA SER A 419 -10.95 19.55 5.63
C SER A 419 -10.56 21.02 5.45
N SER A 420 -10.48 21.80 6.54
CA SER A 420 -10.01 23.20 6.52
C SER A 420 -8.49 23.33 6.40
N GLU A 421 -7.75 22.25 6.69
CA GLU A 421 -6.28 22.18 6.63
C GLU A 421 -5.78 21.68 5.25
N ASN A 422 -6.65 21.08 4.42
CA ASN A 422 -6.28 20.40 3.18
C ASN A 422 -6.78 21.13 1.91
N ILE A 423 -6.02 22.13 1.44
CA ILE A 423 -6.12 22.63 0.05
C ILE A 423 -5.08 21.91 -0.79
N GLN A 424 -5.42 20.74 -1.33
CA GLN A 424 -4.99 20.18 -2.63
C GLN A 424 -5.33 18.68 -2.68
N TYR A 425 -6.45 18.32 -3.32
CA TYR A 425 -6.72 16.92 -3.69
C TYR A 425 -6.75 16.74 -5.20
N GLY A 426 -5.82 15.90 -5.67
CA GLY A 426 -5.68 15.45 -7.05
C GLY A 426 -4.71 14.27 -7.21
N ARG A 427 -4.41 13.50 -6.15
CA ARG A 427 -3.39 12.43 -6.20
C ARG A 427 -3.90 11.01 -6.43
N CYS A 428 -5.18 10.68 -6.19
CA CYS A 428 -5.66 9.30 -6.42
C CYS A 428 -6.57 9.10 -7.64
N MET A 429 -7.23 10.14 -8.18
CA MET A 429 -7.91 10.00 -9.50
C MET A 429 -6.93 9.93 -10.68
N LYS A 430 -5.63 10.21 -10.49
CA LYS A 430 -4.65 10.18 -11.58
C LYS A 430 -4.01 8.81 -11.82
N LYS A 431 -4.11 7.83 -10.92
CA LYS A 431 -3.63 6.46 -11.22
C LYS A 431 -4.66 5.61 -11.96
N SER A 432 -5.95 5.98 -11.96
CA SER A 432 -6.96 5.36 -12.84
C SER A 432 -7.22 6.12 -14.15
N MET A 433 -6.45 7.18 -14.46
CA MET A 433 -6.65 8.03 -15.65
C MET A 433 -5.54 7.91 -16.72
N TYR A 434 -4.59 6.97 -16.60
CA TYR A 434 -3.60 6.69 -17.65
C TYR A 434 -3.94 5.47 -18.53
N PHE A 435 -5.21 5.05 -18.55
CA PHE A 435 -5.74 4.11 -19.56
C PHE A 435 -7.04 4.64 -20.18
N THR A 436 -6.98 5.85 -20.74
CA THR A 436 -7.88 6.23 -21.84
C THR A 436 -7.06 6.37 -23.12
N GLY A 437 -6.48 5.26 -23.58
CA GLY A 437 -6.07 5.10 -24.96
C GLY A 437 -7.28 4.58 -25.74
N GLN A 438 -7.78 5.42 -26.65
CA GLN A 438 -8.83 5.17 -27.65
C GLN A 438 -9.36 3.73 -27.76
N ILE A 439 -10.59 3.52 -27.30
CA ILE A 439 -11.45 2.52 -27.94
C ILE A 439 -12.03 3.23 -29.16
N ASP A 440 -11.35 3.10 -30.30
CA ASP A 440 -11.97 3.42 -31.58
C ASP A 440 -13.12 2.42 -31.78
N SER A 441 -14.30 2.99 -31.98
CA SER A 441 -15.55 2.31 -32.27
C SER A 441 -15.39 1.34 -33.45
N VAL A 442 -15.46 0.04 -33.21
CA VAL A 442 -15.78 -0.92 -34.26
C VAL A 442 -17.30 -0.99 -34.37
N ALA A 443 -17.81 -0.39 -35.44
CA ALA A 443 -19.20 -0.43 -35.82
C ALA A 443 -19.66 -1.88 -35.97
N VAL A 444 -20.81 -2.15 -35.35
CA VAL A 444 -21.64 -3.32 -35.60
C VAL A 444 -22.10 -3.25 -37.06
N ASN A 445 -21.55 -4.13 -37.90
CA ASN A 445 -22.24 -4.58 -39.10
C ASN A 445 -22.55 -6.06 -38.92
N GLY A 446 -23.84 -6.34 -38.83
CA GLY A 446 -24.34 -7.71 -38.81
C GLY A 446 -24.07 -8.39 -40.14
N ASP A 447 -23.83 -9.69 -40.07
CA ASP A 447 -24.48 -10.62 -40.97
C ASP A 447 -24.65 -11.95 -40.25
N ALA A 448 -25.91 -12.32 -40.10
CA ALA A 448 -26.33 -13.63 -39.65
C ALA A 448 -26.02 -14.65 -40.75
N THR A 449 -25.32 -15.73 -40.41
CA THR A 449 -25.46 -16.98 -41.16
C THR A 449 -25.49 -18.18 -40.19
N TYR A 450 -26.69 -18.76 -40.13
CA TYR A 450 -26.96 -20.11 -39.65
C TYR A 450 -26.12 -21.12 -40.43
N TYR A 451 -25.47 -22.05 -39.73
CA TYR A 451 -25.34 -23.44 -40.19
C TYR A 451 -25.31 -24.39 -38.99
N SER A 452 -26.42 -25.08 -38.77
CA SER A 452 -26.44 -26.44 -38.24
C SER A 452 -26.08 -27.40 -39.38
N VAL A 453 -25.22 -28.39 -39.15
CA VAL A 453 -25.45 -29.85 -39.37
C VAL A 453 -24.31 -30.60 -38.65
N GLY A 454 -24.66 -31.67 -37.93
CA GLY A 454 -23.73 -32.53 -37.22
C GLY A 454 -22.99 -33.56 -38.07
N GLY A 455 -22.13 -34.31 -37.37
CA GLY A 455 -21.40 -35.51 -37.77
C GLY A 455 -20.74 -36.09 -36.53
#